data_AF-A0A9P7DI78-F1
#
_entry.id   AF-A0A9P7DI78-F1
#
_cell.length_a   1.000
_cell.length_b   1.000
_cell.length_c   1.000
_cell.angle_alpha   90.00
_cell.angle_beta   90.00
_cell.angle_gamma   90.00
#
_symmetry.space_group_name_H-M   'P 1'
#
loop_
_entity.id
_entity.type
_entity.pdbx_description
1 polymer ?
#
loop_
_entity_poly.entity_id
_entity_poly.type
_entity_poly.pdbx_seq_one_letter_code
_entity_poly.pdbx_strand_id
1 'polypeptide(L)'
;DDVLMDGNEDIIPAVKGRRHDATNDILREGFVKMEHLVHELSRQTSIPTHQVISLWHKSHARGINGVNHWNAYSGYFKDNLKQELARLGGKAPDVPGTPSATVRRNCYELFKAAYPDTWQTILEYHGQSVLLSGVPQTVAMRAQEFQKFFKKIVAVVCTSQLVVL
;
A
#
# COMPACT_ATOMS: atom_id res chain seq x y z
N ASP A 1 32.91 47.66 -0.60
CA ASP A 1 31.57 48.18 -0.91
C ASP A 1 31.26 47.81 -2.35
N ASP A 2 30.29 46.98 -2.70
CA ASP A 2 29.27 46.27 -1.94
C ASP A 2 28.82 45.04 -2.75
N VAL A 3 28.53 43.97 -2.03
CA VAL A 3 27.77 42.80 -2.48
C VAL A 3 26.29 43.16 -2.40
N LEU A 4 25.48 42.90 -3.43
CA LEU A 4 24.09 42.46 -3.23
C LEU A 4 23.60 41.54 -4.35
N MET A 5 23.09 40.40 -3.88
CA MET A 5 22.40 39.31 -4.58
C MET A 5 21.18 39.79 -5.37
N ASP A 6 20.90 39.13 -6.50
CA ASP A 6 19.51 38.87 -6.87
C ASP A 6 19.41 37.44 -7.40
N GLY A 7 18.63 36.63 -6.69
CA GLY A 7 18.38 35.25 -7.04
C GLY A 7 17.31 35.20 -8.12
N ASN A 8 17.37 34.20 -8.99
CA ASN A 8 16.14 33.61 -9.47
C ASN A 8 16.37 32.16 -9.88
N GLU A 9 16.08 31.30 -8.91
CA GLU A 9 15.37 30.03 -9.05
C GLU A 9 15.70 29.19 -10.29
N ASP A 10 16.35 28.05 -10.03
CA ASP A 10 16.25 26.87 -10.87
C ASP A 10 14.77 26.57 -11.14
N ILE A 11 14.27 27.07 -12.27
CA ILE A 11 12.93 26.76 -12.77
C ILE A 11 12.97 25.27 -13.15
N ILE A 12 12.57 24.42 -12.20
CA ILE A 12 12.16 23.05 -12.50
C ILE A 12 10.98 23.18 -13.48
N PRO A 13 11.12 22.73 -14.74
CA PRO A 13 10.04 22.90 -15.70
C PRO A 13 8.81 22.16 -15.19
N ALA A 14 7.72 22.91 -15.00
CA ALA A 14 6.43 22.38 -14.65
C ALA A 14 6.05 21.25 -15.62
N VAL A 15 5.72 20.06 -15.09
CA VAL A 15 5.33 18.88 -15.87
C VAL A 15 4.01 19.18 -16.59
N LYS A 16 4.14 19.68 -17.83
CA LYS A 16 3.03 20.06 -18.69
C LYS A 16 2.52 18.82 -19.45
N GLY A 17 1.60 18.10 -18.83
CA GLY A 17 0.36 17.57 -19.40
C GLY A 17 0.33 16.64 -20.64
N ARG A 18 1.41 16.44 -21.40
CA ARG A 18 1.43 15.49 -22.52
C ARG A 18 2.83 14.89 -22.67
N ARG A 19 2.97 13.59 -22.40
CA ARG A 19 4.23 12.86 -22.64
C ARG A 19 4.58 13.00 -24.12
N HIS A 20 5.81 13.39 -24.42
CA HIS A 20 6.33 13.44 -25.79
C HIS A 20 6.22 12.06 -26.45
N ASP A 21 5.92 11.99 -27.74
CA ASP A 21 5.66 10.72 -28.44
C ASP A 21 6.82 9.73 -28.32
N ALA A 22 8.07 10.23 -28.36
CA ALA A 22 9.27 9.44 -28.11
C ALA A 22 9.28 8.76 -26.71
N THR A 23 8.75 9.41 -25.67
CA THR A 23 8.61 8.81 -24.34
C THR A 23 7.55 7.70 -24.34
N ASN A 24 6.47 7.87 -25.09
CA ASN A 24 5.44 6.83 -25.22
C ASN A 24 5.94 5.63 -26.02
N ASP A 25 6.80 5.84 -27.02
CA ASP A 25 7.43 4.77 -27.78
C ASP A 25 8.36 3.93 -26.89
N ILE A 26 9.20 4.59 -26.08
CA ILE A 26 10.08 3.91 -25.11
C ILE A 26 9.26 3.10 -24.09
N LEU A 27 8.18 3.67 -23.56
CA LEU A 27 7.31 2.98 -22.62
C LEU A 27 6.61 1.77 -23.26
N ARG A 28 6.14 1.92 -24.50
CA ARG A 28 5.51 0.82 -25.25
C ARG A 28 6.47 -0.34 -25.46
N GLU A 29 7.70 -0.04 -25.90
CA GLU A 29 8.75 -1.05 -26.07
C GLU A 29 9.07 -1.75 -24.74
N GLY A 30 9.18 -0.98 -23.65
CA GLY A 30 9.36 -1.50 -22.30
C GLY A 30 8.21 -2.42 -21.85
N PHE A 31 6.96 -2.05 -22.14
CA PHE A 31 5.78 -2.85 -21.78
C PHE A 31 5.75 -4.18 -22.54
N VAL A 32 6.08 -4.18 -23.83
CA VAL A 32 6.19 -5.43 -24.62
C VAL A 32 7.27 -6.35 -24.04
N LYS A 33 8.43 -5.81 -23.66
CA LYS A 33 9.50 -6.59 -23.02
C LYS A 33 9.04 -7.21 -21.69
N MET A 34 8.32 -6.45 -20.86
CA MET A 34 7.78 -6.97 -19.60
C MET A 34 6.71 -8.05 -19.83
N GLU A 35 5.80 -7.84 -20.78
CA GLU A 35 4.77 -8.84 -21.13
C GLU A 35 5.41 -10.17 -21.55
N HIS A 36 6.42 -10.13 -22.41
CA HIS A 36 7.18 -11.32 -22.80
C HIS A 36 7.82 -12.03 -21.61
N LEU A 37 8.44 -11.29 -20.68
CA LEU A 37 9.04 -11.88 -19.48
C LEU A 37 7.99 -12.54 -18.58
N VAL A 38 6.83 -11.91 -18.40
CA VAL A 38 5.76 -12.48 -17.57
C VAL A 38 5.17 -13.73 -18.24
N HIS A 39 5.00 -13.75 -19.57
CA HIS A 39 4.54 -14.93 -20.30
C HIS A 39 5.55 -16.08 -20.21
N GLU A 40 6.85 -15.78 -20.31
CA GLU A 40 7.91 -16.78 -20.16
C GLU A 40 7.90 -17.41 -18.77
N LEU A 41 7.83 -16.58 -17.72
CA LEU A 41 7.74 -17.05 -16.34
C LEU A 41 6.49 -17.89 -16.11
N SER A 42 5.34 -17.48 -16.66
CA SER A 42 4.11 -18.25 -16.61
C SER A 42 4.28 -19.64 -17.23
N ARG A 43 4.90 -19.72 -18.42
CA ARG A 43 5.18 -20.98 -19.11
C ARG A 43 6.14 -21.89 -18.33
N GLN A 44 7.23 -21.34 -17.80
CA GLN A 44 8.24 -22.12 -17.08
C GLN A 44 7.75 -22.64 -15.74
N THR A 45 6.88 -21.87 -15.06
CA THR A 45 6.41 -22.20 -13.70
C THR A 45 5.01 -22.81 -13.66
N SER A 46 4.31 -22.85 -14.80
CA SER A 46 2.88 -23.19 -14.89
C SER A 46 1.97 -22.29 -14.02
N ILE A 47 2.46 -21.13 -13.60
CA ILE A 47 1.71 -20.16 -12.80
C ILE A 47 1.00 -19.18 -13.76
N PRO A 48 -0.31 -18.94 -13.61
CA PRO A 48 -1.02 -17.98 -14.45
C PRO A 48 -0.39 -16.58 -14.43
N THR A 49 -0.38 -15.91 -15.58
CA THR A 49 0.23 -14.59 -15.83
C THR A 49 -0.12 -13.53 -14.77
N HIS A 50 -1.39 -13.48 -14.36
CA HIS A 50 -1.86 -12.54 -13.34
C HIS A 50 -1.28 -12.83 -11.94
N GLN A 51 -1.02 -14.10 -11.61
CA GLN A 51 -0.38 -14.48 -10.35
C GLN A 51 1.13 -14.16 -10.38
N VAL A 52 1.80 -14.33 -11.52
CA VAL A 52 3.21 -13.90 -11.70
C VAL A 52 3.34 -12.40 -11.44
N ILE A 53 2.46 -11.58 -12.00
CA ILE A 53 2.43 -10.13 -11.76
C ILE A 53 2.15 -9.82 -10.29
N SER A 54 1.20 -10.53 -9.66
CA SER A 54 0.91 -10.37 -8.23
C SER A 54 2.12 -10.71 -7.35
N LEU A 55 2.84 -11.79 -7.66
CA LEU A 55 4.05 -12.21 -6.97
C LEU A 55 5.20 -11.20 -7.18
N TRP A 56 5.32 -10.65 -8.38
CA TRP A 56 6.28 -9.57 -8.68
C TRP A 56 5.97 -8.30 -7.90
N HIS A 57 4.70 -7.85 -7.87
CA HIS A 57 4.29 -6.74 -7.02
C HIS A 57 4.56 -7.02 -5.55
N LYS A 58 4.29 -8.23 -5.04
CA LYS A 58 4.59 -8.59 -3.65
C LYS A 58 6.10 -8.62 -3.36
N SER A 59 6.92 -9.09 -4.30
CA SER A 59 8.37 -9.12 -4.13
C SER A 59 8.98 -7.71 -4.14
N HIS A 60 8.41 -6.80 -4.95
CA HIS A 60 8.91 -5.43 -5.09
C HIS A 60 8.22 -4.42 -4.15
N ALA A 61 7.02 -4.70 -3.64
CA ALA A 61 6.39 -3.89 -2.59
C ALA A 61 7.25 -3.83 -1.32
N ARG A 62 8.01 -4.90 -1.05
CA ARG A 62 8.99 -4.96 0.03
C ARG A 62 10.26 -4.13 -0.23
N GLY A 63 10.64 -3.92 -1.50
CA GLY A 63 11.89 -3.25 -1.90
C GLY A 63 11.75 -1.78 -2.32
N ILE A 64 10.64 -1.39 -2.97
CA ILE A 64 10.43 -0.02 -3.48
C ILE A 64 9.90 0.91 -2.38
N ASN A 65 9.06 0.37 -1.50
CA ASN A 65 8.49 1.10 -0.36
C ASN A 65 8.99 0.46 0.93
N GLY A 66 10.32 0.33 1.10
CA GLY A 66 10.93 -0.25 2.29
C GLY A 66 10.13 0.14 3.52
N VAL A 67 9.34 -0.82 4.04
CA VAL A 67 8.24 -0.49 4.95
C VAL A 67 8.90 0.25 6.10
N ASN A 68 8.53 1.53 6.27
CA ASN A 68 9.02 2.26 7.42
C ASN A 68 8.31 1.65 8.62
N HIS A 69 8.95 0.64 9.21
CA HIS A 69 8.37 -0.19 10.26
C HIS A 69 8.00 0.65 11.48
N TRP A 70 8.67 1.78 11.69
CA TRP A 70 8.29 2.76 12.71
C TRP A 70 6.95 3.43 12.39
N ASN A 71 6.68 3.75 11.12
CA ASN A 71 5.37 4.27 10.69
C ASN A 71 4.29 3.19 10.75
N ALA A 72 4.59 1.97 10.31
CA ALA A 72 3.67 0.83 10.42
C ALA A 72 3.30 0.55 11.88
N TYR A 73 4.32 0.52 12.75
CA TYR A 73 4.11 0.39 14.19
C TYR A 73 3.32 1.56 14.78
N SER A 74 3.49 2.78 14.26
CA SER A 74 2.70 3.93 14.71
C SER A 74 1.20 3.78 14.43
N GLY A 75 0.82 3.11 13.35
CA GLY A 75 -0.57 2.71 13.09
C GLY A 75 -1.02 1.61 14.04
N TYR A 76 -0.26 0.52 14.10
CA TYR A 76 -0.50 -0.62 14.99
C TYR A 76 -0.71 -0.19 16.46
N PHE A 77 0.14 0.70 16.96
CA PHE A 77 0.10 1.20 18.33
C PHE A 77 -1.20 1.95 18.65
N LYS A 78 -1.77 2.69 17.69
CA LYS A 78 -3.04 3.41 17.90
C LYS A 78 -4.20 2.42 18.04
N ASP A 79 -4.23 1.41 17.18
CA ASP A 79 -5.30 0.41 17.17
C ASP A 79 -5.20 -0.54 18.38
N ASN A 80 -3.98 -0.78 18.89
CA ASN A 80 -3.69 -1.71 19.98
C ASN A 80 -3.24 -1.00 21.26
N LEU A 81 -3.64 0.25 21.45
CA LEU A 81 -3.12 1.16 22.48
C LEU A 81 -3.06 0.54 23.89
N LYS A 82 -4.16 -0.07 24.34
CA LYS A 82 -4.25 -0.68 25.69
C LYS A 82 -3.26 -1.83 25.86
N GLN A 83 -3.13 -2.69 24.85
CA GLN A 83 -2.22 -3.84 24.87
C GLN A 83 -0.77 -3.38 24.88
N GLU A 84 -0.43 -2.40 24.04
CA GLU A 84 0.95 -1.91 23.93
C GLU A 84 1.37 -1.13 25.18
N LEU A 85 0.45 -0.38 25.81
CA LEU A 85 0.71 0.23 27.12
C LEU A 85 0.89 -0.81 28.21
N ALA A 86 0.13 -1.92 28.20
CA ALA A 86 0.30 -2.99 29.16
C ALA A 86 1.69 -3.65 29.08
N ARG A 87 2.37 -3.61 27.92
CA ARG A 87 3.76 -4.10 27.80
C ARG A 87 4.73 -3.33 28.70
N LEU A 88 4.47 -2.05 28.99
CA LEU A 88 5.29 -1.24 29.90
C LEU A 88 5.08 -1.61 31.37
N GLY A 89 4.05 -2.42 31.69
CA GLY A 89 3.68 -2.76 33.07
C GLY A 89 3.44 -1.50 33.91
N GLY A 90 3.95 -1.48 35.14
CA GLY A 90 3.84 -0.34 36.06
C GLY A 90 4.56 0.94 35.62
N LYS A 91 5.23 0.95 34.46
CA LYS A 91 5.86 2.14 33.87
C LYS A 91 4.96 2.82 32.82
N ALA A 92 3.75 2.29 32.58
CA ALA A 92 2.79 2.92 31.70
C ALA A 92 2.36 4.28 32.30
N PRO A 93 2.33 5.36 31.50
CA PRO A 93 1.77 6.63 31.97
C PRO A 93 0.28 6.45 32.25
N ASP A 94 -0.16 6.91 33.43
CA ASP A 94 -1.57 6.90 33.87
C ASP A 94 -2.39 8.07 33.28
N VAL A 95 -1.81 8.81 32.34
CA VAL A 95 -2.37 10.08 31.86
C VAL A 95 -3.34 9.81 30.70
N PRO A 96 -4.59 10.30 30.77
CA PRO A 96 -5.52 10.24 29.65
C PRO A 96 -5.02 11.12 28.49
N GLY A 97 -4.66 10.51 27.35
CA GLY A 97 -4.21 11.22 26.16
C GLY A 97 -3.43 10.34 25.18
N THR A 98 -2.95 10.95 24.08
CA THR A 98 -2.03 10.25 23.15
C THR A 98 -0.66 10.10 23.82
N PRO A 99 -0.15 8.88 24.03
CA PRO A 99 1.14 8.69 24.69
C PRO A 99 2.29 9.35 23.91
N SER A 100 3.30 9.82 24.64
CA SER A 100 4.45 10.51 24.03
C SER A 100 5.21 9.60 23.06
N ALA A 101 5.96 10.21 22.14
CA ALA A 101 6.80 9.48 21.20
C ALA A 101 7.81 8.56 21.90
N THR A 102 8.28 8.94 23.09
CA THR A 102 9.17 8.13 23.94
C THR A 102 8.47 6.89 24.48
N VAL A 103 7.23 7.02 24.96
CA VAL A 103 6.43 5.89 25.44
C VAL A 103 6.20 4.89 24.31
N ARG A 104 5.80 5.38 23.13
CA ARG A 104 5.62 4.54 21.95
C ARG A 104 6.91 3.83 21.53
N ARG A 105 8.06 4.51 21.58
CA ARG A 105 9.36 3.89 21.28
C ARG A 105 9.68 2.76 22.27
N ASN A 106 9.43 2.96 23.56
CA ASN A 106 9.65 1.92 24.56
C ASN A 106 8.74 0.71 24.35
N CYS A 107 7.45 0.94 24.05
CA CYS A 107 6.54 -0.15 23.66
C CYS A 107 7.06 -0.89 22.42
N TYR A 108 7.62 -0.17 21.44
CA TYR A 108 8.12 -0.78 20.21
C TYR A 108 9.30 -1.73 20.45
N GLU A 109 10.23 -1.34 21.32
CA GLU A 109 11.34 -2.23 21.70
C GLU A 109 10.84 -3.49 22.43
N LEU A 110 9.86 -3.34 23.32
CA LEU A 110 9.23 -4.47 24.01
C LEU A 110 8.40 -5.36 23.08
N PHE A 111 7.75 -4.76 22.08
CA PHE A 111 7.04 -5.48 21.02
C PHE A 111 7.99 -6.34 20.20
N LYS A 112 9.14 -5.78 19.76
CA LYS A 112 10.17 -6.55 19.06
C LYS A 112 10.75 -7.67 19.94
N ALA A 113 11.02 -7.38 21.21
CA ALA A 113 11.52 -8.37 22.15
C ALA A 113 10.54 -9.53 22.40
N ALA A 114 9.23 -9.26 22.36
CA ALA A 114 8.20 -10.30 22.49
C ALA A 114 8.04 -11.15 21.22
N TYR A 115 8.44 -10.64 20.05
CA TYR A 115 8.28 -11.30 18.75
C TYR A 115 9.55 -11.18 17.91
N PRO A 116 10.70 -11.70 18.36
CA PRO A 116 12.01 -11.43 17.76
C PRO A 116 12.08 -11.77 16.26
N ASP A 117 11.41 -12.85 15.85
CA ASP A 117 11.46 -13.35 14.47
C ASP A 117 10.28 -12.90 13.61
N THR A 118 9.19 -12.41 14.21
CA THR A 118 7.91 -12.21 13.50
C THR A 118 7.37 -10.79 13.59
N TRP A 119 8.02 -9.89 14.34
CA TRP A 119 7.52 -8.53 14.57
C TRP A 119 7.30 -7.75 13.26
N GLN A 120 8.15 -7.93 12.24
CA GLN A 120 8.00 -7.29 10.94
C GLN A 120 6.75 -7.77 10.22
N THR A 121 6.59 -9.09 10.13
CA THR A 121 5.45 -9.75 9.51
C THR A 121 4.13 -9.39 10.20
N ILE A 122 4.12 -9.24 11.52
CA ILE A 122 2.94 -8.77 12.27
C ILE A 122 2.52 -7.36 11.80
N LEU A 123 3.49 -6.45 11.66
CA LEU A 123 3.21 -5.08 11.20
C LEU A 123 2.78 -5.03 9.73
N GLU A 124 3.37 -5.88 8.89
CA GLU A 124 2.96 -6.01 7.49
C GLU A 124 1.51 -6.50 7.37
N TYR A 125 1.14 -7.56 8.11
CA TYR A 125 -0.23 -8.08 8.09
C TYR A 125 -1.24 -7.10 8.70
N HIS A 126 -0.86 -6.37 9.74
CA HIS A 126 -1.70 -5.28 10.26
C HIS A 126 -1.93 -4.21 9.19
N GLY A 127 -0.87 -3.75 8.52
CA GLY A 127 -0.99 -2.78 7.43
C GLY A 127 -1.86 -3.28 6.27
N GLN A 128 -1.72 -4.55 5.88
CA GLN A 128 -2.59 -5.18 4.87
C GLN A 128 -4.05 -5.26 5.35
N SER A 129 -4.28 -5.63 6.61
CA SER A 129 -5.63 -5.70 7.19
C SER A 129 -6.31 -4.33 7.17
N VAL A 130 -5.61 -3.26 7.55
CA VAL A 130 -6.13 -1.88 7.49
C VAL A 130 -6.48 -1.48 6.06
N LEU A 131 -5.60 -1.78 5.10
CA LEU A 131 -5.84 -1.49 3.69
C LEU A 131 -7.08 -2.23 3.14
N LEU A 132 -7.21 -3.52 3.47
CA LEU A 132 -8.31 -4.37 3.02
C LEU A 132 -9.63 -4.07 3.73
N SER A 133 -9.58 -3.62 4.98
CA SER A 133 -10.77 -3.31 5.79
C SER A 133 -11.51 -2.07 5.29
N GLY A 134 -10.86 -1.22 4.47
CA GLY A 134 -11.48 -0.05 3.85
C GLY A 134 -12.17 0.88 4.86
N VAL A 135 -13.12 1.69 4.40
CA VAL A 135 -14.00 2.44 5.29
C VAL A 135 -14.88 1.43 6.05
N PRO A 136 -15.08 1.56 7.37
CA PRO A 136 -16.00 0.70 8.11
C PRO A 136 -17.37 0.68 7.44
N GLN A 137 -17.71 -0.46 6.85
CA GLN A 137 -19.01 -0.67 6.22
C GLN A 137 -19.90 -1.49 7.13
N THR A 138 -21.14 -1.05 7.28
CA THR A 138 -22.18 -1.89 7.89
C THR A 138 -22.50 -3.07 6.97
N VAL A 139 -23.12 -4.12 7.53
CA VAL A 139 -23.60 -5.27 6.73
C VAL A 139 -24.51 -4.79 5.59
N ALA A 140 -25.36 -3.80 5.85
CA ALA A 140 -26.25 -3.21 4.86
C ALA A 140 -25.48 -2.51 3.72
N MET A 141 -24.42 -1.76 4.04
CA MET A 141 -23.58 -1.11 3.02
C MET A 141 -22.87 -2.14 2.13
N ARG A 142 -22.34 -3.21 2.73
CA ARG A 142 -21.73 -4.31 1.96
C ARG A 142 -22.75 -4.99 1.03
N ALA A 143 -23.96 -5.24 1.53
CA ALA A 143 -25.04 -5.80 0.73
C ALA A 143 -25.43 -4.87 -0.43
N GLN A 144 -25.50 -3.55 -0.19
CA GLN A 144 -25.81 -2.57 -1.24
C GLN A 144 -24.72 -2.49 -2.31
N GLU A 145 -23.44 -2.45 -1.91
CA GLU A 145 -22.33 -2.45 -2.87
C GLU A 145 -22.27 -3.74 -3.68
N PHE A 146 -22.50 -4.89 -3.04
CA PHE A 146 -22.63 -6.16 -3.74
C PHE A 146 -23.79 -6.14 -4.76
N GLN A 147 -24.97 -5.63 -4.37
CA GLN A 147 -26.10 -5.50 -5.27
C GLN A 147 -25.84 -4.54 -6.44
N LYS A 148 -25.15 -3.42 -6.21
CA LYS A 148 -24.73 -2.51 -7.29
C LYS A 148 -23.78 -3.22 -8.26
N PHE A 149 -22.82 -3.98 -7.74
CA PHE A 149 -21.88 -4.74 -8.55
C PHE A 149 -22.59 -5.83 -9.36
N PHE A 150 -23.50 -6.59 -8.74
CA PHE A 150 -24.32 -7.58 -9.41
C PHE A 150 -25.13 -6.97 -10.56
N LYS A 151 -25.79 -5.83 -10.34
CA LYS A 151 -26.52 -5.11 -11.39
C LYS A 151 -25.64 -4.72 -12.57
N LYS A 152 -24.39 -4.29 -12.31
CA LYS A 152 -23.43 -3.98 -13.38
C LYS A 152 -23.06 -5.22 -14.21
N ILE A 153 -22.82 -6.35 -13.55
CA ILE A 153 -22.53 -7.63 -14.25
C ILE A 153 -23.72 -8.03 -15.12
N VAL A 154 -24.93 -8.04 -14.56
CA VAL A 154 -26.15 -8.38 -15.30
C VAL A 154 -26.32 -7.46 -16.50
N ALA A 155 -26.11 -6.15 -16.34
CA ALA A 155 -26.21 -5.21 -17.44
C ALA A 155 -25.20 -5.53 -18.56
N VAL A 156 -23.94 -5.83 -18.23
CA VAL A 156 -22.91 -6.20 -19.23
C VAL A 156 -23.27 -7.51 -19.94
N VAL A 157 -23.71 -8.53 -19.20
CA VAL A 157 -24.06 -9.84 -19.78
C VAL A 157 -25.30 -9.75 -20.67
N CYS A 158 -26.35 -9.05 -20.23
CA CYS A 158 -27.58 -8.90 -21.01
C CYS A 158 -27.42 -7.97 -22.21
N THR A 159 -26.59 -6.92 -22.13
CA THR A 159 -26.25 -6.10 -23.31
C THR A 159 -25.41 -6.86 -24.32
N SER A 160 -24.55 -7.79 -23.88
CA SER A 160 -23.77 -8.66 -24.78
C SER A 160 -24.62 -9.68 -25.55
N GLN A 161 -25.83 -10.01 -25.06
CA GLN A 161 -26.78 -10.88 -25.76
C GLN A 161 -27.59 -10.18 -26.87
N LEU A 162 -27.61 -8.85 -26.90
CA LEU A 162 -28.33 -8.07 -27.93
C LEU A 162 -27.48 -7.74 -29.16
N VAL A 163 -26.17 -8.02 -29.15
CA VAL A 163 -25.25 -7.76 -30.27
C VAL A 163 -25.05 -8.99 -31.18
N VAL A 164 -25.67 -10.13 -30.83
CA VAL A 164 -25.55 -11.41 -31.56
C VAL A 164 -26.87 -11.80 -32.27
N LEU A 165 -27.80 -10.85 -32.46
CA LEU A 165 -29.02 -11.03 -33.26
C LEU A 165 -29.07 -10.03 -34.42
#